data_AF-V8NKJ6-F1
#
_entry.id   AF-V8NKJ6-F1
#
_cell.length_a   1.000
_cell.length_b   1.000
_cell.length_c   1.000
_cell.angle_alpha   90.00
_cell.angle_beta   90.00
_cell.angle_gamma   90.00
#
_symmetry.space_group_name_H-M   'P 1'
#
loop_
_entity.id
_entity.type
_entity.pdbx_description
1 polymer ?
#
loop_
_entity_poly.entity_id
_entity_poly.type
_entity_poly.pdbx_seq_one_letter_code
_entity_poly.pdbx_strand_id
1 'polypeptide(L)'
;MTMEEGEHTIKIAKTRKATGPDDIPVEFLKLLEDNGKKFLLQLFNRIYETGKIPNDWLKSTFVTIPPQINAKKCTKYRTISLMSHALKIFLRIIQQEYTTKFRKTILVHEMPYSSIHILVQHCRDVSHSVYMCLIDFEKAFDKIRHS
;
A
#
# COMPACT_ATOMS: atom_id res chain seq x y z
N MET A 1 -12.93 12.83 -2.85
CA MET A 1 -11.68 13.24 -2.20
C MET A 1 -11.64 14.74 -2.01
N THR A 2 -11.33 15.18 -0.79
CA THR A 2 -11.21 16.60 -0.41
C THR A 2 -9.80 17.14 -0.65
N MET A 3 -9.66 18.47 -0.72
CA MET A 3 -8.35 19.13 -0.83
C MET A 3 -7.43 18.78 0.34
N GLU A 4 -7.97 18.77 1.56
CA GLU A 4 -7.22 18.47 2.77
C GLU A 4 -6.62 17.06 2.75
N GLU A 5 -7.42 16.04 2.39
CA GLU A 5 -6.97 14.65 2.27
C GLU A 5 -5.85 14.50 1.23
N GLY A 6 -6.03 15.15 0.07
CA GLY A 6 -5.07 15.14 -1.01
C GLY A 6 -3.74 15.75 -0.62
N GLU A 7 -3.78 16.98 -0.09
CA GLU A 7 -2.60 17.71 0.36
C GLU A 7 -1.87 16.98 1.49
N HIS A 8 -2.61 16.49 2.47
CA HIS A 8 -2.05 15.70 3.56
C HIS A 8 -1.33 14.46 3.01
N THR A 9 -1.95 13.73 2.08
CA THR A 9 -1.38 12.52 1.49
C THR A 9 -0.12 12.80 0.68
N ILE A 10 -0.12 13.87 -0.12
CA ILE A 10 1.06 14.33 -0.87
C ILE A 10 2.19 14.69 0.11
N LYS A 11 1.87 15.43 1.18
CA LYS A 11 2.85 15.89 2.18
C LYS A 11 3.55 14.72 2.87
N ILE A 12 2.81 13.70 3.31
CA ILE A 12 3.36 12.53 4.03
C ILE A 12 4.00 11.47 3.11
N ALA A 13 3.90 11.63 1.78
CA ALA A 13 4.51 10.68 0.85
C ALA A 13 6.04 10.66 1.03
N LYS A 14 6.66 9.48 1.05
CA LYS A 14 8.11 9.35 1.29
C LYS A 14 8.89 9.78 0.06
N THR A 15 9.88 10.66 0.23
CA THR A 15 10.81 11.12 -0.81
C THR A 15 11.91 10.09 -1.08
N ARG A 16 12.71 10.35 -2.14
CA ARG A 16 13.84 9.52 -2.60
C ARG A 16 13.42 8.09 -2.95
N LYS A 17 12.27 7.95 -3.58
CA LYS A 17 11.76 6.68 -4.10
C LYS A 17 12.00 6.61 -5.59
N ALA A 18 12.28 5.40 -6.08
CA ALA A 18 12.42 5.16 -7.52
C ALA A 18 11.09 5.44 -8.22
N THR A 19 11.16 6.16 -9.34
CA THR A 19 10.01 6.56 -10.15
C THR A 19 9.33 5.35 -10.80
N GLY A 20 8.08 5.55 -11.22
CA GLY A 20 7.41 4.63 -12.13
C GLY A 20 7.81 4.89 -13.59
N PRO A 21 7.13 4.23 -14.56
CA PRO A 21 7.37 4.43 -15.99
C PRO A 21 7.10 5.86 -16.50
N ASP A 22 6.45 6.70 -15.69
CA ASP A 22 6.17 8.10 -15.99
C ASP A 22 7.33 9.04 -15.64
N ASP A 23 8.36 8.54 -14.95
CA ASP A 23 9.53 9.30 -14.50
C ASP A 23 9.18 10.54 -13.64
N ILE A 24 8.00 10.55 -13.02
CA ILE A 24 7.56 11.64 -12.14
C ILE A 24 7.96 11.32 -10.68
N PRO A 25 8.92 12.06 -10.09
CA PRO A 25 9.29 11.90 -8.69
C PRO A 25 8.22 12.50 -7.78
N VAL A 26 8.16 12.04 -6.52
CA VAL A 26 7.14 12.51 -5.57
C VAL A 26 7.44 13.94 -5.13
N GLU A 27 8.72 14.31 -5.15
CA GLU A 27 9.22 15.65 -4.92
C GLU A 27 8.56 16.65 -5.86
N PHE A 28 8.38 16.29 -7.13
CA PHE A 28 7.67 17.12 -8.09
C PHE A 28 6.23 17.37 -7.65
N LEU A 29 5.51 16.33 -7.21
CA LEU A 29 4.13 16.46 -6.72
C LEU A 29 4.03 17.29 -5.44
N LYS A 30 5.05 17.24 -4.58
CA LYS A 30 5.13 18.07 -3.36
C LYS A 30 5.42 19.54 -3.65
N LEU A 31 6.12 19.83 -4.75
CA LEU A 31 6.47 21.18 -5.19
C LEU A 31 5.36 21.86 -5.98
N LEU A 32 4.28 21.14 -6.34
CA LEU A 32 3.13 21.74 -6.99
C LEU A 32 2.56 22.88 -6.13
N GLU A 33 2.30 24.01 -6.78
CA GLU A 33 1.51 25.10 -6.19
C GLU A 33 0.04 24.68 -6.06
N ASP A 34 -0.75 25.47 -5.35
CA ASP A 34 -2.12 25.12 -5.00
C ASP A 34 -3.01 24.87 -6.23
N ASN A 35 -2.80 25.61 -7.32
CA ASN A 35 -3.48 25.35 -8.59
C ASN A 35 -3.10 23.99 -9.18
N GLY A 36 -1.83 23.60 -9.10
CA GLY A 36 -1.36 22.29 -9.57
C GLY A 36 -1.90 21.15 -8.72
N LYS A 37 -1.92 21.30 -7.39
CA LYS A 37 -2.54 20.32 -6.48
C LYS A 37 -4.04 20.19 -6.73
N LYS A 38 -4.73 21.31 -6.94
CA LYS A 38 -6.16 21.34 -7.26
C LYS A 38 -6.46 20.61 -8.57
N PHE A 39 -5.66 20.84 -9.61
CA PHE A 39 -5.78 20.12 -10.88
C PHE A 39 -5.57 18.62 -10.69
N LEU A 40 -4.53 18.21 -9.95
CA LEU A 40 -4.26 16.81 -9.65
C LEU A 40 -5.44 16.15 -8.91
N LEU A 41 -6.04 16.85 -7.96
CA LEU A 41 -7.21 16.35 -7.23
C LEU A 41 -8.48 16.29 -8.07
N GLN A 42 -8.68 17.24 -8.98
CA GLN A 42 -9.77 17.17 -9.95
C GLN A 42 -9.63 15.94 -10.85
N LEU A 43 -8.40 15.64 -11.29
CA LEU A 43 -8.11 14.42 -12.03
C LEU A 43 -8.43 13.16 -11.21
N PHE A 44 -8.00 13.11 -9.94
CA PHE A 44 -8.33 12.00 -9.05
C PHE A 44 -9.83 11.81 -8.87
N ASN A 45 -10.59 12.87 -8.58
CA ASN A 45 -12.04 12.77 -8.42
C ASN A 45 -12.72 12.30 -9.72
N ARG A 46 -12.28 12.80 -10.88
CA ARG A 46 -12.79 12.33 -12.18
C ARG A 46 -12.50 10.85 -12.42
N ILE A 47 -11.31 10.36 -12.08
CA ILE A 47 -10.97 8.94 -12.18
C ILE A 47 -11.86 8.13 -11.24
N TYR A 48 -12.07 8.59 -10.01
CA TYR A 48 -12.91 7.93 -9.01
C TYR A 48 -14.37 7.83 -9.46
N GLU A 49 -14.93 8.91 -10.02
CA GLU A 49 -16.32 8.96 -10.51
C GLU A 49 -16.52 8.11 -11.77
N THR A 50 -15.56 8.13 -12.70
CA THR A 50 -15.71 7.44 -13.99
C THR A 50 -15.21 6.00 -13.98
N GLY A 51 -14.41 5.61 -12.99
CA GLY A 51 -13.70 4.33 -12.93
C GLY A 51 -12.61 4.16 -14.00
N LYS A 52 -12.31 5.20 -14.79
CA LYS A 52 -11.37 5.14 -15.92
C LYS A 52 -9.98 5.62 -15.50
N ILE A 53 -9.09 4.68 -15.21
CA ILE A 53 -7.68 4.95 -14.91
C ILE A 53 -6.91 5.19 -16.21
N PRO A 54 -6.00 6.19 -16.27
CA PRO A 54 -5.13 6.38 -17.42
C PRO A 54 -4.30 5.12 -17.72
N ASN A 55 -4.22 4.73 -19.01
CA ASN A 55 -3.48 3.54 -19.42
C ASN A 55 -2.01 3.55 -18.98
N ASP A 56 -1.39 4.72 -18.88
CA ASP A 56 0.00 4.84 -18.42
C ASP A 56 0.17 4.51 -16.94
N TRP A 57 -0.86 4.74 -16.13
CA TRP A 57 -0.85 4.34 -14.71
C TRP A 57 -1.06 2.84 -14.53
N LEU A 58 -1.62 2.15 -15.53
CA LEU A 58 -1.73 0.69 -15.52
C LEU A 58 -0.40 -0.01 -15.85
N LYS A 59 0.61 0.74 -16.31
CA LYS A 59 1.95 0.23 -16.58
C LYS A 59 2.80 0.29 -15.31
N SER A 60 3.62 -0.73 -15.09
CA SER A 60 4.60 -0.74 -14.02
C SER A 60 5.88 -1.44 -14.43
N THR A 61 7.02 -0.94 -13.96
CA THR A 61 8.33 -1.58 -14.18
C THR A 61 8.57 -2.60 -13.07
N PHE A 62 8.78 -3.86 -13.43
CA PHE A 62 9.10 -4.92 -12.48
C PHE A 62 10.62 -5.01 -12.30
N VAL A 63 11.08 -4.89 -11.04
CA VAL A 63 12.48 -5.00 -10.65
C VAL A 63 12.64 -6.14 -9.66
N THR A 64 13.56 -7.06 -9.93
CA THR A 64 13.85 -8.18 -9.05
C THR A 64 14.95 -7.83 -8.05
N ILE A 65 14.66 -7.95 -6.75
CA ILE A 65 15.64 -7.76 -5.67
C ILE A 65 16.02 -9.13 -5.08
N PRO A 66 17.32 -9.50 -5.06
CA PRO A 66 17.77 -10.70 -4.39
C PRO A 66 17.63 -10.52 -2.87
N PRO A 67 16.96 -11.44 -2.13
CA PRO A 67 16.88 -11.34 -0.67
C PRO A 67 18.18 -11.72 0.04
N GLN A 68 19.12 -12.35 -0.67
CA GLN A 68 20.45 -12.74 -0.17
C GLN A 68 21.49 -12.57 -1.28
N ILE A 69 22.73 -12.24 -0.88
CA ILE A 69 23.89 -12.03 -1.76
C ILE A 69 24.15 -13.24 -2.69
N ASN A 70 23.68 -14.44 -2.33
CA ASN A 70 23.91 -15.70 -3.07
C ASN A 70 22.63 -16.37 -3.61
N ALA A 71 21.61 -15.62 -4.02
CA ALA A 71 20.41 -16.18 -4.63
C ALA A 71 20.70 -16.81 -6.01
N LYS A 72 20.89 -18.13 -6.07
CA LYS A 72 21.16 -18.87 -7.33
C LYS A 72 19.90 -19.33 -8.10
N LYS A 73 18.70 -19.20 -7.52
CA LYS A 73 17.42 -19.61 -8.13
C LYS A 73 16.49 -18.40 -8.28
N CYS A 74 15.88 -18.24 -9.47
CA CYS A 74 14.96 -17.13 -9.79
C CYS A 74 13.76 -17.05 -8.82
N THR A 75 13.28 -18.19 -8.31
CA THR A 75 12.18 -18.28 -7.33
C THR A 75 12.48 -17.64 -5.98
N LYS A 76 13.74 -17.32 -5.69
CA LYS A 76 14.14 -16.63 -4.46
C LYS A 76 14.12 -15.11 -4.60
N TYR A 77 13.95 -14.54 -5.79
CA TYR A 77 13.95 -13.08 -5.95
C TYR A 77 12.61 -12.51 -5.50
N ARG A 78 12.66 -11.36 -4.82
CA ARG A 78 11.48 -10.56 -4.53
C ARG A 78 11.26 -9.60 -5.69
N THR A 79 10.16 -9.78 -6.40
CA THR A 79 9.77 -8.84 -7.46
C THR A 79 9.09 -7.63 -6.83
N ILE A 80 9.53 -6.43 -7.21
CA ILE A 80 8.90 -5.16 -6.83
C ILE A 80 8.36 -4.49 -8.07
N SER A 81 7.12 -4.03 -8.02
CA SER A 81 6.49 -3.21 -9.05
C SER A 81 6.70 -1.72 -8.75
N LEU A 82 7.33 -1.01 -9.70
CA LEU A 82 7.45 0.43 -9.71
C LEU A 82 6.31 1.03 -10.52
N MET A 83 5.36 1.64 -9.83
CA MET A 83 4.19 2.34 -10.41
C MET A 83 4.27 3.85 -10.20
N SER A 84 3.50 4.59 -10.99
CA SER A 84 3.35 6.05 -10.90
C SER A 84 3.13 6.52 -9.47
N HIS A 85 3.79 7.61 -9.09
CA HIS A 85 3.63 8.18 -7.75
C HIS A 85 2.28 8.86 -7.58
N ALA A 86 1.72 9.44 -8.65
CA ALA A 86 0.37 9.97 -8.66
C ALA A 86 -0.67 8.86 -8.41
N LEU A 87 -0.51 7.70 -9.06
CA LEU A 87 -1.36 6.53 -8.80
C LEU A 87 -1.24 6.07 -7.33
N LYS A 88 -0.02 5.97 -6.78
CA LYS A 88 0.17 5.58 -5.37
C LYS A 88 -0.53 6.53 -4.40
N ILE A 89 -0.49 7.84 -4.68
CA ILE A 89 -1.19 8.85 -3.87
C ILE A 89 -2.70 8.64 -3.96
N PHE A 90 -3.24 8.50 -5.17
CA PHE A 90 -4.66 8.23 -5.40
C PHE A 90 -5.15 6.99 -4.63
N LEU A 91 -4.44 5.86 -4.77
CA LEU A 91 -4.77 4.62 -4.08
C LEU A 91 -4.69 4.75 -2.56
N ARG A 92 -3.74 5.54 -2.05
CA ARG A 92 -3.60 5.78 -0.62
C ARG A 92 -4.77 6.58 -0.04
N ILE A 93 -5.27 7.58 -0.76
CA ILE A 93 -6.45 8.35 -0.33
C ILE A 93 -7.68 7.42 -0.27
N ILE A 94 -7.90 6.62 -1.32
CA ILE A 94 -8.98 5.63 -1.35
C ILE A 94 -8.82 4.65 -0.18
N GLN A 95 -7.62 4.10 0.03
CA GLN A 95 -7.37 3.16 1.12
C GLN A 95 -7.71 3.77 2.48
N GLN A 96 -7.41 5.05 2.72
CA GLN A 96 -7.74 5.73 3.97
C GLN A 96 -9.25 5.89 4.15
N GLU A 97 -9.99 6.27 3.10
CA GLU A 97 -11.45 6.33 3.14
C GLU A 97 -12.07 4.96 3.44
N TYR A 98 -11.62 3.92 2.73
CA TYR A 98 -12.11 2.55 2.94
C TYR A 98 -11.74 2.04 4.33
N THR A 99 -10.51 2.21 4.78
CA THR A 99 -10.08 1.77 6.12
C THR A 99 -10.91 2.45 7.21
N THR A 100 -11.21 3.74 7.07
CA THR A 100 -12.04 4.48 8.03
C THR A 100 -13.49 3.98 8.06
N LYS A 101 -14.07 3.65 6.91
CA LYS A 101 -15.43 3.10 6.80
C LYS A 101 -15.51 1.64 7.29
N PHE A 102 -14.55 0.80 6.88
CA PHE A 102 -14.56 -0.65 7.12
C PHE A 102 -13.99 -1.07 8.48
N ARG A 103 -13.11 -0.28 9.12
CA ARG A 103 -12.67 -0.55 10.50
C ARG A 103 -13.82 -0.53 11.51
N LYS A 104 -14.95 0.12 11.17
CA LYS A 104 -16.17 0.07 11.99
C LYS A 104 -16.92 -1.27 11.85
N THR A 105 -16.66 -2.04 10.81
CA THR A 105 -17.41 -3.26 10.46
C THR A 105 -16.60 -4.53 10.68
N ILE A 106 -15.27 -4.48 10.48
CA ILE A 106 -14.38 -5.64 10.60
C ILE A 106 -13.59 -5.50 11.92
N LEU A 107 -14.17 -6.04 13.01
CA LEU A 107 -13.47 -6.30 14.28
C LEU A 107 -12.55 -7.53 14.15
N VAL A 108 -11.73 -7.60 13.11
CA VAL A 108 -10.63 -8.58 13.07
C VAL A 108 -9.43 -7.85 13.63
N HIS A 109 -9.14 -8.16 14.88
CA HIS A 109 -8.01 -7.66 15.63
C HIS A 109 -6.74 -8.07 14.86
N GLU A 110 -6.18 -7.19 14.04
CA GLU A 110 -4.80 -7.31 13.55
C GLU A 110 -3.89 -7.14 14.76
N MET A 111 -3.78 -8.18 15.59
CA MET A 111 -2.90 -8.17 16.74
C MET A 111 -1.47 -8.13 16.21
N PRO A 112 -0.71 -7.05 16.50
CA PRO A 112 0.71 -7.05 16.20
C PRO A 112 1.38 -8.26 16.86
N TYR A 113 2.41 -8.81 16.22
CA TYR A 113 3.15 -9.96 16.76
C TYR A 113 3.61 -9.75 18.21
N SER A 114 3.92 -8.51 18.60
CA SER A 114 4.25 -8.13 19.98
C SER A 114 3.10 -8.38 20.96
N SER A 115 1.86 -8.13 20.57
CA SER A 115 0.68 -8.37 21.39
C SER A 115 0.37 -9.87 21.54
N ILE A 116 0.65 -10.67 20.51
CA ILE A 116 0.55 -12.13 20.58
C ILE A 116 1.55 -12.68 21.60
N HIS A 117 2.79 -12.18 21.61
CA HIS A 117 3.79 -12.56 22.61
C HIS A 117 3.35 -12.27 24.04
N ILE A 118 2.80 -11.08 24.29
CA ILE A 118 2.29 -10.69 25.61
C ILE A 118 1.13 -11.59 26.04
N LEU A 119 0.20 -11.90 25.13
CA LEU A 119 -0.94 -12.77 25.41
C LEU A 119 -0.48 -14.21 25.75
N VAL A 120 0.45 -14.76 24.97
CA VAL A 120 1.01 -16.11 25.24
C VAL A 120 1.76 -16.15 26.56
N GLN A 121 2.52 -15.09 26.90
CA GLN A 121 3.20 -14.99 28.19
C GLN A 121 2.19 -14.95 29.34
N HIS A 122 1.18 -14.09 29.25
CA HIS A 122 0.16 -13.99 30.28
C HIS A 122 -0.58 -15.31 30.49
N CYS A 123 -1.01 -15.99 29.42
CA CYS A 123 -1.69 -17.27 29.53
C CYS A 123 -0.81 -18.37 30.14
N ARG A 124 0.51 -18.34 29.91
CA ARG A 124 1.47 -19.23 30.61
C ARG A 124 1.53 -18.92 32.10
N ASP A 125 1.52 -17.65 32.50
CA ASP A 125 1.57 -17.24 33.90
C ASP A 125 0.32 -17.68 34.68
N VAL A 126 -0.86 -17.68 34.04
CA VAL A 126 -2.12 -18.21 34.62
C VAL A 126 -2.34 -19.71 34.36
N SER A 127 -1.31 -20.45 33.94
CA SER A 127 -1.35 -21.91 33.71
C SER A 127 -2.50 -22.37 32.80
N HIS A 128 -2.89 -21.54 31.82
CA HIS A 128 -3.91 -21.86 30.85
C HIS A 128 -3.29 -22.39 29.56
N SER A 129 -3.83 -23.48 29.02
CA SER A 129 -3.39 -24.02 27.74
C SER A 129 -3.79 -23.10 26.59
N VAL A 130 -2.81 -22.62 25.82
CA VAL A 130 -3.03 -21.81 24.60
C VAL A 130 -2.76 -22.64 23.37
N TYR A 131 -3.70 -22.62 22.42
CA TYR A 131 -3.53 -23.19 21.09
C TYR A 131 -3.44 -22.06 20.07
N MET A 132 -2.39 -22.07 19.25
CA MET A 132 -2.17 -21.07 18.21
C MET A 132 -2.18 -21.75 16.85
N CYS A 133 -3.02 -21.25 15.93
CA CYS A 133 -3.02 -21.64 14.53
C CYS A 133 -2.49 -20.48 13.70
N LEU A 134 -1.33 -20.67 13.06
CA LEU A 134 -0.76 -19.70 12.13
C LEU A 134 -1.05 -20.17 10.71
N ILE A 135 -1.82 -19.39 9.97
CA ILE A 135 -2.13 -19.66 8.56
C ILE A 135 -1.24 -18.75 7.71
N ASP A 136 -0.40 -19.35 6.86
CA ASP A 136 0.43 -18.64 5.89
C ASP A 136 -0.09 -18.85 4.46
N PHE A 137 -0.21 -17.76 3.71
CA PHE A 137 -0.69 -17.79 2.33
C PHE A 137 0.47 -17.56 1.37
N GLU A 138 0.86 -18.61 0.66
CA GLU A 138 1.91 -18.50 -0.36
C GLU A 138 1.45 -17.59 -1.51
N LYS A 139 2.14 -16.46 -1.70
CA LYS A 139 1.90 -15.47 -2.77
C LYS A 139 0.43 -15.01 -2.83
N ALA A 140 -0.11 -14.61 -1.68
CA ALA A 140 -1.51 -14.22 -1.52
C ALA A 140 -2.01 -13.20 -2.58
N PHE A 141 -1.19 -12.22 -2.95
CA PHE A 141 -1.55 -11.21 -3.95
C PHE A 141 -1.56 -11.73 -5.39
N ASP A 142 -0.69 -12.70 -5.72
CA ASP A 142 -0.60 -13.28 -7.08
C ASP A 142 -1.74 -14.25 -7.37
N LYS A 143 -2.39 -14.78 -6.32
CA LYS A 143 -3.45 -15.79 -6.41
C LYS A 143 -4.87 -15.19 -6.39
N ILE A 144 -5.00 -13.86 -6.42
CA ILE A 144 -6.30 -13.18 -6.47
C ILE A 144 -6.92 -13.38 -7.85
N ARG A 145 -8.17 -13.87 -7.90
CA ARG A 145 -8.93 -13.98 -9.16
C ARG A 145 -9.40 -12.59 -9.59
N HIS A 146 -9.00 -12.16 -10.79
CA HIS A 146 -9.55 -11.00 -11.46
C HIS A 146 -10.71 -11.48 -12.35
N SER A 147 -11.94 -11.29 -11.88
CA SER A 147 -13.19 -11.61 -12.60
C SER A 147 -13.63 -10.47 -13.50
#